data_AF-A0A510E5J0-F1
#
_entry.id   AF-A0A510E5J0-F1
#
_cell.length_a   1.000
_cell.length_b   1.000
_cell.length_c   1.000
_cell.angle_alpha   90.00
_cell.angle_beta   90.00
_cell.angle_gamma   90.00
#
_symmetry.space_group_name_H-M   'P 1'
#
loop_
_entity.id
_entity.type
_entity.pdbx_description
1 polymer ?
#
loop_
_entity_poly.entity_id
_entity_poly.type
_entity_poly.pdbx_seq_one_letter_code
_entity_poly.pdbx_strand_id
1 'polypeptide(L)'
;MAGFNGIEGDLNVPGEIPIWIAVLYFVIVGAIYAAAIAMKRVNFNTLDLVYIGIGGALSVVLEFYVGPIFSRVVPKVPGLDISFALRLFMVTIFAAIIRKPGSAAAMLAIFDLLGDQFHYGYSGEPVYLIYESLTYGFFIDFVTFISGNHLFGIGMKKMSAARMLFAGFFPASRASTQTQTQIVNEEEEEAKKDVSWVPLVIAQSVLIGVLVSTADPIFYDGFFGPLVSGAVVNWASITFKFLTYIPWNIIAVFLAGIVARRIAKVLG
;
A
#
# COMPACT_ATOMS: atom_id res chain seq x y z
N MET A 1 -1.21 -12.46 32.51
CA MET A 1 0.24 -12.79 32.54
C MET A 1 0.98 -11.56 32.04
N ALA A 2 2.17 -11.22 32.54
CA ALA A 2 2.89 -10.06 32.02
C ALA A 2 3.53 -10.43 30.68
N GLY A 3 2.99 -9.86 29.60
CA GLY A 3 3.44 -10.08 28.23
C GLY A 3 4.85 -9.58 27.94
N PHE A 4 5.52 -10.11 26.91
CA PHE A 4 6.80 -9.59 26.45
C PHE A 4 6.57 -8.26 25.74
N ASN A 5 7.20 -7.18 26.20
CA ASN A 5 7.08 -5.86 25.59
C ASN A 5 5.62 -5.37 25.42
N GLY A 6 4.73 -5.74 26.35
CA GLY A 6 3.30 -5.40 26.29
C GLY A 6 2.44 -6.35 25.45
N ILE A 7 3.01 -7.44 24.90
CA ILE A 7 2.32 -8.44 24.08
C ILE A 7 1.83 -9.59 24.96
N GLU A 8 0.52 -9.73 25.14
CA GLU A 8 -0.09 -10.77 25.98
C GLU A 8 0.07 -12.18 25.39
N GLY A 9 0.08 -12.32 24.06
CA GLY A 9 0.26 -13.60 23.37
C GLY A 9 -0.98 -14.49 23.43
N ASP A 10 -2.16 -13.89 23.62
CA ASP A 10 -3.42 -14.61 23.69
C ASP A 10 -3.79 -15.15 22.31
N LEU A 11 -4.10 -16.45 22.25
CA LEU A 11 -4.48 -17.17 21.04
C LEU A 11 -5.81 -17.87 21.24
N ASN A 12 -6.63 -17.91 20.20
CA ASN A 12 -7.99 -18.47 20.19
C ASN A 12 -8.98 -17.64 21.02
N VAL A 13 -8.80 -16.32 21.03
CA VAL A 13 -9.81 -15.41 21.59
C VAL A 13 -11.12 -15.59 20.77
N PRO A 14 -12.31 -15.60 21.41
CA PRO A 14 -13.56 -15.77 20.67
C PRO A 14 -13.70 -14.77 19.52
N GLY A 15 -13.85 -15.30 18.31
CA GLY A 15 -14.00 -14.50 17.08
C GLY A 15 -12.69 -14.10 16.40
N GLU A 16 -11.53 -14.38 17.00
CA GLU A 16 -10.20 -14.13 16.41
C GLU A 16 -10.03 -14.85 15.07
N ILE A 17 -9.37 -14.16 14.13
CA ILE A 17 -8.89 -14.78 12.90
C ILE A 17 -7.87 -15.85 13.30
N PRO A 18 -8.09 -17.13 12.92
CA PRO A 18 -7.17 -18.19 13.27
C PRO A 18 -5.73 -17.89 12.81
N ILE A 19 -4.76 -18.17 13.69
CA ILE A 19 -3.34 -17.88 13.42
C ILE A 19 -2.83 -18.49 12.10
N TRP A 20 -3.36 -19.63 11.68
CA TRP A 20 -2.96 -20.25 10.40
C TRP A 20 -3.39 -19.42 9.18
N ILE A 21 -4.49 -18.65 9.27
CA ILE A 21 -4.90 -17.69 8.23
C ILE A 21 -3.92 -16.53 8.19
N ALA A 22 -3.53 -16.00 9.36
CA ALA A 22 -2.54 -14.93 9.44
C ALA A 22 -1.18 -15.39 8.89
N VAL A 23 -0.73 -16.59 9.25
CA VAL A 23 0.50 -17.19 8.69
C VAL A 23 0.39 -17.36 7.18
N LEU A 24 -0.74 -17.86 6.66
CA LEU A 24 -0.96 -17.98 5.23
C LEU A 24 -0.86 -16.63 4.51
N TYR A 25 -1.39 -15.56 5.10
CA TYR A 25 -1.24 -14.20 4.57
C TYR A 25 0.24 -13.81 4.46
N PHE A 26 1.03 -13.99 5.51
CA PHE A 26 2.46 -13.65 5.48
C PHE A 26 3.26 -14.52 4.50
N VAL A 27 2.86 -15.78 4.30
CA VAL A 27 3.42 -16.64 3.25
C VAL A 27 3.12 -16.06 1.86
N ILE A 28 1.90 -15.57 1.62
CA ILE A 28 1.51 -14.93 0.35
C ILE A 28 2.29 -13.62 0.14
N VAL A 29 2.39 -12.77 1.17
CA VAL A 29 3.20 -11.53 1.13
C VAL A 29 4.65 -11.85 0.77
N GLY A 30 5.25 -12.81 1.46
CA GLY A 30 6.62 -13.26 1.19
C GLY A 30 6.79 -13.81 -0.23
N ALA A 31 5.83 -14.61 -0.71
CA ALA A 31 5.84 -15.14 -2.07
C ALA A 31 5.77 -14.03 -3.13
N ILE A 32 4.97 -12.98 -2.90
CA ILE A 32 4.86 -11.84 -3.81
C ILE A 32 6.17 -11.04 -3.84
N TYR A 33 6.79 -10.77 -2.70
CA TYR A 33 8.11 -10.11 -2.69
C TYR A 33 9.19 -10.98 -3.33
N ALA A 34 9.20 -12.29 -3.07
CA ALA A 34 10.11 -13.23 -3.73
C ALA A 34 9.92 -13.21 -5.26
N ALA A 35 8.68 -13.18 -5.74
CA ALA A 35 8.36 -13.04 -7.15
C ALA A 35 8.84 -11.69 -7.72
N ALA A 36 8.66 -10.58 -6.99
CA ALA A 36 9.15 -9.27 -7.39
C ALA A 36 10.68 -9.22 -7.51
N ILE A 37 11.40 -9.88 -6.60
CA ILE A 37 12.86 -10.03 -6.64
C ILE A 37 13.27 -10.91 -7.83
N ALA A 38 12.63 -12.07 -8.01
CA ALA A 38 12.91 -12.99 -9.12
C ALA A 38 12.69 -12.32 -10.50
N MET A 39 11.70 -11.43 -10.60
CA MET A 39 11.43 -10.62 -11.79
C MET A 39 12.31 -9.38 -11.92
N LYS A 40 13.29 -9.19 -11.03
CA LYS A 40 14.18 -8.01 -10.97
C LYS A 40 13.44 -6.68 -10.90
N ARG A 41 12.25 -6.67 -10.27
CA ARG A 41 11.44 -5.46 -10.04
C ARG A 41 11.84 -4.71 -8.77
N VAL A 42 12.58 -5.37 -7.88
CA VAL A 42 13.14 -4.81 -6.65
C VAL A 42 14.63 -4.59 -6.87
N ASN A 43 15.01 -3.37 -7.23
CA ASN A 43 16.41 -3.01 -7.42
C ASN A 43 16.59 -1.52 -7.06
N PHE A 44 16.81 -1.24 -5.78
CA PHE A 44 16.86 0.13 -5.25
C PHE A 44 18.22 0.78 -5.55
N ASN A 45 18.18 1.99 -6.09
CA ASN A 45 19.35 2.85 -6.24
C ASN A 45 19.48 3.74 -4.99
N THR A 46 20.62 4.42 -4.86
CA THR A 46 20.87 5.35 -3.73
C THR A 46 19.77 6.40 -3.57
N LEU A 47 19.29 6.98 -4.68
CA LEU A 47 18.20 7.97 -4.64
C LEU A 47 16.89 7.38 -4.11
N ASP A 48 16.60 6.11 -4.41
CA ASP A 48 15.39 5.47 -3.92
C ASP A 48 15.46 5.28 -2.40
N LEU A 49 16.63 4.86 -1.89
CA LEU A 49 16.84 4.70 -0.46
C LEU A 49 16.72 6.04 0.29
N VAL A 50 17.22 7.13 -0.31
CA VAL A 50 17.03 8.49 0.22
C VAL A 50 15.56 8.86 0.24
N TYR A 51 14.80 8.60 -0.83
CA TYR A 51 13.37 8.86 -0.88
C TYR A 51 12.57 8.01 0.11
N ILE A 52 12.99 6.76 0.35
CA ILE A 52 12.40 5.92 1.41
C ILE A 52 12.63 6.56 2.79
N GLY A 53 13.87 6.99 3.08
CA GLY A 53 14.17 7.67 4.34
C GLY A 53 13.37 8.96 4.54
N ILE A 54 13.30 9.80 3.51
CA ILE A 54 12.53 11.06 3.54
C ILE A 54 11.03 10.77 3.69
N GLY A 55 10.48 9.82 2.93
CA GLY A 55 9.06 9.48 2.96
C GLY A 55 8.62 8.90 4.31
N GLY A 56 9.44 8.04 4.93
CA GLY A 56 9.20 7.54 6.28
C GLY A 56 9.24 8.66 7.33
N ALA A 57 10.29 9.49 7.33
CA ALA A 57 10.44 10.58 8.29
C ALA A 57 9.36 11.68 8.14
N LEU A 58 9.00 12.06 6.91
CA LEU A 58 7.92 13.02 6.68
C LEU A 58 6.57 12.48 7.12
N SER A 59 6.34 11.18 6.98
CA SER A 59 5.11 10.55 7.49
C SER A 59 4.99 10.70 9.01
N VAL A 60 6.09 10.54 9.75
CA VAL A 60 6.12 10.78 11.22
C VAL A 60 5.77 12.23 11.53
N VAL A 61 6.38 13.19 10.82
CA VAL A 61 6.10 14.62 11.01
C VAL A 61 4.61 14.90 10.76
N LEU A 62 4.06 14.36 9.68
CA LEU A 62 2.69 14.59 9.31
C LEU A 62 1.69 13.95 10.27
N GLU A 63 1.93 12.72 10.71
CA GLU A 63 0.99 12.03 11.59
C GLU A 63 1.00 12.59 13.01
N PHE A 64 2.19 12.84 13.57
CA PHE A 64 2.31 13.18 14.99
C PHE A 64 2.32 14.67 15.29
N TYR A 65 2.72 15.52 14.34
CA TYR A 65 2.81 16.96 14.58
C TYR A 65 1.74 17.73 13.82
N VAL A 66 1.49 17.38 12.56
CA VAL A 66 0.51 18.09 11.73
C VAL A 66 -0.90 17.54 11.93
N GLY A 67 -1.07 16.22 11.94
CA GLY A 67 -2.33 15.53 12.13
C GLY A 67 -3.12 16.00 13.34
N PRO A 68 -2.52 16.11 14.55
CA PRO A 68 -3.25 16.56 15.74
C PRO A 68 -3.75 18.00 15.65
N ILE A 69 -3.12 18.86 14.84
CA ILE A 69 -3.61 20.23 14.61
C ILE A 69 -4.92 20.17 13.82
N PHE A 70 -4.99 19.34 12.77
CA PHE A 70 -6.20 19.16 11.99
C PHE A 70 -7.30 18.43 12.77
N SER A 71 -6.94 17.44 13.58
CA SER A 71 -7.89 16.68 14.40
C SER A 71 -8.56 17.52 15.50
N ARG A 72 -8.05 18.73 15.79
CA ARG A 72 -8.71 19.69 16.69
C ARG A 72 -9.78 20.53 15.99
N VAL A 73 -9.68 20.70 14.67
CA VAL A 73 -10.58 21.59 13.90
C VAL A 73 -11.60 20.81 13.08
N VAL A 74 -11.29 19.57 12.69
CA VAL A 74 -12.22 18.73 11.94
C VAL A 74 -13.06 17.88 12.89
N PRO A 75 -14.39 17.83 12.71
CA PRO A 75 -15.25 16.96 13.50
C PRO A 75 -14.81 15.51 13.42
N LYS A 76 -14.90 14.78 14.53
CA LYS A 76 -14.65 13.34 14.56
C LYS A 76 -15.76 12.64 13.77
N VAL A 77 -15.42 12.13 12.60
CA VAL A 77 -16.32 11.32 11.76
C VAL A 77 -15.82 9.88 11.81
N PRO A 78 -16.71 8.87 11.92
CA PRO A 78 -16.31 7.47 11.84
C PRO A 78 -15.47 7.19 10.58
N GLY A 79 -14.33 6.55 10.79
CA GLY A 79 -13.38 6.19 9.73
C GLY A 79 -12.51 7.32 9.20
N LEU A 80 -12.74 8.57 9.61
CA LEU A 80 -11.87 9.68 9.25
C LEU A 80 -10.82 9.89 10.35
N ASP A 81 -9.63 9.35 10.13
CA ASP A 81 -8.43 9.73 10.86
C ASP A 81 -7.53 10.55 9.93
N ILE A 82 -7.42 11.85 10.22
CA ILE A 82 -6.64 12.77 9.40
C ILE A 82 -5.14 12.52 9.57
N SER A 83 -4.70 12.19 10.78
CA SER A 83 -3.30 11.91 11.06
C SER A 83 -2.84 10.70 10.22
N PHE A 84 -3.62 9.63 10.27
CA PHE A 84 -3.41 8.45 9.44
C PHE A 84 -3.50 8.76 7.94
N ALA A 85 -4.52 9.51 7.51
CA ALA A 85 -4.68 9.87 6.10
C ALA A 85 -3.48 10.66 5.55
N LEU A 86 -2.85 11.52 6.38
CA LEU A 86 -1.65 12.25 6.01
C LEU A 86 -0.41 11.34 5.88
N ARG A 87 -0.25 10.35 6.78
CA ARG A 87 0.77 9.29 6.63
C ARG A 87 0.56 8.54 5.31
N LEU A 88 -0.64 8.01 5.11
CA LEU A 88 -0.98 7.24 3.92
C LEU A 88 -0.76 8.05 2.63
N PHE A 89 -1.14 9.33 2.65
CA PHE A 89 -0.91 10.27 1.54
C PHE A 89 0.58 10.40 1.21
N MET A 90 1.46 10.59 2.19
CA MET A 90 2.89 10.75 1.94
C MET A 90 3.58 9.47 1.49
N VAL A 91 3.33 8.36 2.17
CA VAL A 91 3.89 7.05 1.79
C VAL A 91 3.51 6.74 0.34
N THR A 92 2.25 6.98 -0.03
CA THR A 92 1.76 6.74 -1.40
C THR A 92 2.46 7.62 -2.43
N ILE A 93 2.72 8.90 -2.14
CA ILE A 93 3.44 9.81 -3.05
C ILE A 93 4.85 9.29 -3.32
N PHE A 94 5.62 9.01 -2.28
CA PHE A 94 7.01 8.57 -2.44
C PHE A 94 7.10 7.19 -3.08
N ALA A 95 6.17 6.27 -2.75
CA ALA A 95 6.09 4.95 -3.39
C ALA A 95 5.83 5.10 -4.89
N ALA A 96 4.98 6.05 -5.28
CA ALA A 96 4.68 6.35 -6.68
C ALA A 96 5.80 7.07 -7.43
N ILE A 97 6.70 7.77 -6.73
CA ILE A 97 7.91 8.36 -7.31
C ILE A 97 8.96 7.26 -7.54
N ILE A 98 9.20 6.44 -6.52
CA ILE A 98 10.20 5.35 -6.54
C ILE A 98 9.80 4.24 -7.51
N ARG A 99 8.51 3.88 -7.55
CA ARG A 99 7.91 2.88 -8.44
C ARG A 99 8.53 1.48 -8.33
N LYS A 100 8.96 1.09 -7.13
CA LYS A 100 9.54 -0.23 -6.88
C LYS A 100 8.79 -0.90 -5.72
N PRO A 101 8.33 -2.16 -5.90
CA PRO A 101 7.76 -2.93 -4.81
C PRO A 101 8.78 -3.05 -3.67
N GLY A 102 8.31 -2.86 -2.45
CA GLY A 102 9.11 -2.83 -1.22
C GLY A 102 9.39 -1.41 -0.71
N SER A 103 9.09 -0.38 -1.52
CA SER A 103 9.32 1.02 -1.11
C SER A 103 8.34 1.47 -0.03
N ALA A 104 7.06 1.12 -0.17
CA ALA A 104 6.05 1.50 0.82
C ALA A 104 6.24 0.76 2.14
N ALA A 105 6.50 -0.55 2.10
CA ALA A 105 6.83 -1.33 3.29
C ALA A 105 8.09 -0.81 3.99
N ALA A 106 9.16 -0.49 3.24
CA ALA A 106 10.38 0.07 3.84
C ALA A 106 10.15 1.47 4.44
N MET A 107 9.32 2.30 3.82
CA MET A 107 8.96 3.62 4.39
C MET A 107 8.19 3.48 5.68
N LEU A 108 7.25 2.54 5.76
CA LEU A 108 6.49 2.29 6.98
C LEU A 108 7.36 1.67 8.07
N ALA A 109 8.30 0.78 7.74
CA ALA A 109 9.28 0.30 8.71
C ALA A 109 10.11 1.45 9.31
N ILE A 110 10.53 2.42 8.49
CA ILE A 110 11.22 3.62 9.00
C ILE A 110 10.27 4.50 9.83
N PHE A 111 9.04 4.67 9.37
CA PHE A 111 8.02 5.42 10.09
C PHE A 111 7.80 4.83 11.49
N ASP A 112 7.67 3.51 11.64
CA ASP A 112 7.47 2.87 12.94
C ASP A 112 8.68 3.01 13.83
N LEU A 113 9.89 2.74 13.32
CA LEU A 113 11.12 2.89 14.10
C LEU A 113 11.29 4.31 14.66
N LEU A 114 10.95 5.32 13.85
CA LEU A 114 10.99 6.73 14.27
C LEU A 114 9.80 7.10 15.17
N GLY A 115 8.60 6.59 14.87
CA GLY A 115 7.39 6.76 15.66
C GLY A 115 7.59 6.23 17.07
N ASP A 116 8.16 5.04 17.21
CA ASP A 116 8.54 4.45 18.48
C ASP A 116 9.59 5.27 19.21
N GLN A 117 10.67 5.65 18.53
CA GLN A 117 11.76 6.39 19.15
C GLN A 117 11.31 7.73 19.74
N PHE A 118 10.31 8.37 19.13
CA PHE A 118 9.87 9.71 19.53
C PHE A 118 8.49 9.78 20.22
N HIS A 119 7.62 8.77 20.07
CA HIS A 119 6.23 8.84 20.53
C HIS A 119 5.77 7.62 21.32
N TYR A 120 6.06 6.40 20.87
CA TYR A 120 5.47 5.19 21.46
C TYR A 120 6.38 4.39 22.41
N GLY A 121 7.69 4.64 22.39
CA GLY A 121 8.64 4.01 23.31
C GLY A 121 8.84 2.50 23.09
N TYR A 122 8.68 2.03 21.85
CA TYR A 122 8.83 0.62 21.43
C TYR A 122 7.84 -0.36 22.06
N SER A 123 6.73 0.09 22.66
CA SER A 123 5.72 -0.80 23.24
C SER A 123 4.96 -1.56 22.15
N GLY A 124 4.85 -2.89 22.29
CA GLY A 124 4.18 -3.75 21.30
C GLY A 124 5.05 -4.13 20.10
N GLU A 125 6.29 -3.64 20.03
CA GLU A 125 7.26 -4.07 19.03
C GLU A 125 7.71 -5.54 19.26
N PRO A 126 8.01 -6.30 18.18
CA PRO A 126 8.09 -5.89 16.77
C PRO A 126 6.76 -6.02 16.01
N VAL A 127 5.63 -6.18 16.71
CA VAL A 127 4.35 -6.54 16.08
C VAL A 127 3.81 -5.39 15.24
N TYR A 128 3.86 -4.15 15.74
CA TYR A 128 3.40 -2.98 14.98
C TYR A 128 4.25 -2.75 13.74
N LEU A 129 5.59 -2.84 13.84
CA LEU A 129 6.47 -2.79 12.67
C LEU A 129 6.09 -3.81 11.58
N ILE A 130 5.87 -5.07 11.96
CA ILE A 130 5.46 -6.12 11.01
C ILE A 130 4.10 -5.79 10.44
N TYR A 131 3.15 -5.41 11.28
CA TYR A 131 1.79 -5.09 10.92
C TYR A 131 1.73 -3.93 9.91
N GLU A 132 2.30 -2.78 10.22
CA GLU A 132 2.24 -1.58 9.37
C GLU A 132 2.97 -1.81 8.04
N SER A 133 4.19 -2.35 8.11
CA SER A 133 5.02 -2.59 6.93
C SER A 133 4.42 -3.63 5.99
N LEU A 134 3.94 -4.76 6.54
CA LEU A 134 3.47 -5.91 5.76
C LEU A 134 1.97 -5.94 5.54
N THR A 135 1.21 -4.95 6.02
CA THR A 135 -0.19 -4.72 5.61
C THR A 135 -0.31 -3.45 4.78
N TYR A 136 -0.32 -2.27 5.41
CA TYR A 136 -0.45 -0.98 4.73
C TYR A 136 0.62 -0.80 3.64
N GLY A 137 1.89 -1.04 3.97
CA GLY A 137 3.01 -0.89 3.04
C GLY A 137 2.94 -1.91 1.91
N PHE A 138 2.71 -3.17 2.28
CA PHE A 138 2.52 -4.25 1.32
C PHE A 138 1.38 -3.97 0.33
N PHE A 139 0.24 -3.41 0.75
CA PHE A 139 -0.87 -3.18 -0.17
C PHE A 139 -0.55 -2.15 -1.26
N ILE A 140 0.19 -1.09 -0.92
CA ILE A 140 0.69 -0.12 -1.90
C ILE A 140 1.73 -0.78 -2.82
N ASP A 141 2.64 -1.57 -2.25
CA ASP A 141 3.65 -2.32 -2.99
C ASP A 141 3.04 -3.38 -3.92
N PHE A 142 1.96 -4.03 -3.51
CA PHE A 142 1.23 -5.02 -4.29
C PHE A 142 0.62 -4.37 -5.53
N VAL A 143 -0.01 -3.20 -5.39
CA VAL A 143 -0.52 -2.46 -6.54
C VAL A 143 0.60 -1.94 -7.44
N THR A 144 1.74 -1.53 -6.86
CA THR A 144 2.95 -1.19 -7.63
C THR A 144 3.47 -2.39 -8.42
N PHE A 145 3.46 -3.57 -7.80
CA PHE A 145 3.90 -4.81 -8.41
C PHE A 145 2.99 -5.26 -9.56
N ILE A 146 1.68 -5.36 -9.35
CA ILE A 146 0.74 -5.80 -10.40
C ILE A 146 0.61 -4.78 -11.54
N SER A 147 0.84 -3.49 -11.27
CA SER A 147 0.89 -2.44 -12.30
C SER A 147 2.19 -2.44 -13.11
N GLY A 148 3.15 -3.32 -12.79
CA GLY A 148 4.42 -3.41 -13.50
C GLY A 148 5.32 -2.21 -13.26
N ASN A 149 5.37 -1.71 -12.03
CA ASN A 149 6.14 -0.52 -11.64
C ASN A 149 5.59 0.79 -12.24
N HIS A 150 4.28 0.82 -12.53
CA HIS A 150 3.58 1.98 -13.07
C HIS A 150 2.44 2.41 -12.15
N LEU A 151 2.80 2.65 -10.90
CA LEU A 151 1.87 3.23 -9.93
C LEU A 151 1.39 4.60 -10.46
N PHE A 152 0.08 4.80 -10.42
CA PHE A 152 -0.68 5.90 -11.02
C PHE A 152 -0.42 6.15 -12.51
N GLY A 153 0.01 5.11 -13.24
CA GLY A 153 0.38 5.20 -14.65
C GLY A 153 1.62 6.06 -14.91
N ILE A 154 2.47 6.25 -13.91
CA ILE A 154 3.70 7.05 -14.02
C ILE A 154 4.76 6.24 -14.78
N GLY A 155 5.40 6.88 -15.76
CA GLY A 155 6.45 6.27 -16.58
C GLY A 155 5.97 5.26 -17.62
N MET A 156 4.65 5.14 -17.85
CA MET A 156 4.13 4.30 -18.92
C MET A 156 4.43 4.89 -20.30
N LYS A 157 4.97 4.06 -21.20
CA LYS A 157 4.95 4.32 -22.64
C LYS A 157 3.69 3.69 -23.23
N LYS A 158 3.12 4.33 -24.26
CA LYS A 158 1.82 4.02 -24.89
C LYS A 158 1.56 2.50 -24.98
N MET A 159 0.75 1.97 -24.07
CA MET A 159 0.26 0.59 -24.10
C MET A 159 -1.21 0.60 -23.65
N SER A 160 -2.03 -0.24 -24.28
CA SER A 160 -3.48 -0.32 -24.05
C SER A 160 -3.84 -0.62 -22.59
N ALA A 161 -4.79 0.13 -22.03
CA ALA A 161 -5.26 0.05 -20.65
C ALA A 161 -5.73 -1.36 -20.25
N ALA A 162 -6.34 -2.09 -21.20
CA ALA A 162 -6.84 -3.44 -20.99
C ALA A 162 -5.71 -4.46 -20.77
N ARG A 163 -4.58 -4.28 -21.44
CA ARG A 163 -3.40 -5.13 -21.26
C ARG A 163 -2.70 -4.86 -19.92
N MET A 164 -2.99 -3.72 -19.28
CA MET A 164 -2.33 -3.26 -18.06
C MET A 164 -3.02 -3.68 -16.76
N LEU A 165 -4.36 -3.69 -16.71
CA LEU A 165 -5.10 -4.20 -15.54
C LEU A 165 -4.81 -5.69 -15.29
N PHE A 166 -4.42 -6.43 -16.33
CA PHE A 166 -4.11 -7.86 -16.28
C PHE A 166 -2.66 -8.22 -16.63
N ALA A 167 -1.76 -7.23 -16.80
CA ALA A 167 -0.34 -7.47 -17.13
C ALA A 167 0.40 -8.29 -16.06
N GLY A 168 -0.07 -8.26 -14.80
CA GLY A 168 0.44 -9.08 -13.72
C GLY A 168 0.04 -10.56 -13.78
N PHE A 169 -0.95 -10.94 -14.61
CA PHE A 169 -1.49 -12.30 -14.68
C PHE A 169 -0.96 -13.14 -15.84
N PHE A 170 -0.36 -12.52 -16.86
CA PHE A 170 0.21 -13.25 -17.99
C PHE A 170 1.71 -12.92 -18.12
N PRO A 171 2.61 -13.91 -17.94
CA PRO A 171 4.01 -13.70 -18.30
C PRO A 171 4.05 -13.33 -19.78
N ALA A 172 4.87 -12.34 -20.12
CA ALA A 172 5.19 -12.04 -21.51
C ALA A 172 5.70 -13.34 -22.15
N SER A 173 4.83 -13.99 -22.93
CA SER A 173 5.19 -15.10 -23.78
C SER A 173 6.35 -14.64 -24.65
N ARG A 174 7.56 -15.12 -24.33
CA ARG A 174 8.67 -15.14 -25.28
C ARG A 174 8.33 -16.21 -26.30
N ALA A 175 7.53 -15.86 -27.29
CA ALA A 175 7.45 -16.60 -28.53
C ALA A 175 8.16 -15.78 -29.62
N SER A 176 9.33 -16.27 -29.95
CA SER A 176 10.12 -15.95 -31.13
C SER A 176 9.31 -16.10 -32.42
N THR A 177 9.79 -15.39 -33.43
CA THR A 177 9.88 -15.78 -34.86
C THR A 177 9.15 -14.81 -35.78
N GLN A 178 9.98 -14.03 -36.47
CA GLN A 178 9.66 -13.38 -37.75
C GLN A 178 8.95 -14.39 -38.66
N THR A 179 7.75 -14.07 -39.12
CA THR A 179 7.24 -14.26 -40.51
C THR A 179 5.79 -13.83 -40.51
N GLN A 180 5.50 -12.66 -41.10
CA GLN A 180 4.33 -12.36 -41.94
C GLN A 180 4.30 -10.84 -42.16
N THR A 181 5.09 -10.43 -43.14
CA THR A 181 4.90 -9.19 -43.88
C THR A 181 3.60 -9.30 -44.67
N GLN A 182 2.83 -8.22 -44.68
CA GLN A 182 1.84 -7.85 -45.70
C GLN A 182 0.61 -8.77 -45.80
N ILE A 183 -0.50 -8.32 -45.21
CA ILE A 183 -1.90 -8.27 -45.70
C ILE A 183 -2.79 -8.11 -44.45
N VAL A 184 -2.65 -7.02 -43.69
CA VAL A 184 -3.69 -6.45 -42.80
C VAL A 184 -3.35 -4.97 -42.56
N ASN A 185 -3.00 -4.23 -43.62
CA ASN A 185 -2.88 -2.78 -43.54
C ASN A 185 -4.20 -2.24 -44.09
N GLU A 186 -5.21 -2.06 -43.22
CA GLU A 186 -6.33 -1.12 -43.39
C GLU A 186 -7.34 -1.16 -42.23
N GLU A 187 -7.30 -2.14 -41.32
CA GLU A 187 -8.21 -2.21 -40.15
C GLU A 187 -7.57 -1.89 -38.77
N GLU A 188 -6.26 -1.62 -38.70
CA GLU A 188 -5.56 -1.36 -37.42
C GLU A 188 -5.45 0.12 -37.00
N GLU A 189 -6.05 1.05 -37.76
CA GLU A 189 -5.98 2.49 -37.45
C GLU A 189 -7.10 3.00 -36.52
N GLU A 190 -8.11 2.19 -36.20
CA GLU A 190 -9.14 2.59 -35.24
C GLU A 190 -8.75 2.24 -33.79
N ALA A 191 -8.44 3.30 -33.04
CA ALA A 191 -8.36 3.38 -31.58
C ALA A 191 -7.05 2.94 -30.88
N LYS A 192 -5.89 3.42 -31.36
CA LYS A 192 -4.78 3.78 -30.43
C LYS A 192 -5.16 5.03 -29.62
N LYS A 193 -6.20 4.92 -28.79
CA LYS A 193 -6.61 5.98 -27.88
C LYS A 193 -5.56 6.06 -26.77
N ASP A 194 -4.84 7.18 -26.71
CA ASP A 194 -3.92 7.48 -25.61
C ASP A 194 -4.65 7.22 -24.28
N VAL A 195 -4.15 6.26 -23.49
CA VAL A 195 -4.76 5.93 -22.20
C VAL A 195 -4.62 7.15 -21.31
N SER A 196 -5.75 7.82 -21.08
CA SER A 196 -5.81 8.91 -20.12
C SER A 196 -5.34 8.37 -18.76
N TRP A 197 -4.40 9.08 -18.15
CA TRP A 197 -3.85 8.72 -16.85
C TRP A 197 -4.90 8.77 -15.73
N VAL A 198 -5.97 9.54 -15.94
CA VAL A 198 -7.03 9.76 -14.94
C VAL A 198 -7.72 8.44 -14.57
N PRO A 199 -8.23 7.62 -15.51
CA PRO A 199 -8.74 6.28 -15.22
C PRO A 199 -7.79 5.40 -14.40
N LEU A 200 -6.49 5.43 -14.70
CA LEU A 200 -5.50 4.62 -13.96
C LEU A 200 -5.33 5.11 -12.53
N VAL A 201 -5.29 6.44 -12.34
CA VAL A 201 -5.27 7.03 -10.99
C VAL A 201 -6.50 6.62 -10.21
N ILE A 202 -7.69 6.76 -10.79
CA ILE A 202 -8.94 6.40 -10.12
C ILE A 202 -8.94 4.90 -9.77
N ALA A 203 -8.68 4.02 -10.74
CA ALA A 203 -8.73 2.57 -10.53
C ALA A 203 -7.74 2.10 -9.46
N GLN A 204 -6.49 2.56 -9.52
CA GLN A 204 -5.48 2.16 -8.55
C GLN A 204 -5.73 2.80 -7.18
N SER A 205 -6.30 4.01 -7.11
CA SER A 205 -6.65 4.63 -5.83
C SER A 205 -7.81 3.91 -5.15
N VAL A 206 -8.81 3.47 -5.91
CA VAL A 206 -9.88 2.61 -5.39
C VAL A 206 -9.31 1.29 -4.87
N LEU A 207 -8.44 0.65 -5.66
CA LEU A 207 -7.85 -0.63 -5.27
C LEU A 207 -7.00 -0.52 -4.01
N ILE A 208 -6.05 0.42 -3.97
CA ILE A 208 -5.21 0.64 -2.79
C ILE A 208 -6.06 1.06 -1.61
N GLY A 209 -6.99 2.01 -1.79
CA GLY A 209 -7.87 2.51 -0.73
C GLY A 209 -8.70 1.41 -0.08
N VAL A 210 -9.24 0.48 -0.86
CA VAL A 210 -9.97 -0.69 -0.33
C VAL A 210 -9.01 -1.64 0.40
N LEU A 211 -7.85 -1.96 -0.19
CA LEU A 211 -6.87 -2.86 0.42
C LEU A 211 -6.38 -2.33 1.77
N VAL A 212 -5.92 -1.08 1.83
CA VAL A 212 -5.43 -0.47 3.09
C VAL A 212 -6.53 -0.34 4.14
N SER A 213 -7.80 -0.22 3.73
CA SER A 213 -8.93 -0.22 4.68
C SER A 213 -9.13 -1.56 5.39
N THR A 214 -8.46 -2.63 4.96
CA THR A 214 -8.49 -3.93 5.67
C THR A 214 -7.49 -4.03 6.82
N ALA A 215 -6.41 -3.24 6.80
CA ALA A 215 -5.31 -3.39 7.74
C ALA A 215 -5.76 -3.19 9.19
N ASP A 216 -6.33 -2.04 9.56
CA ASP A 216 -6.86 -1.82 10.93
C ASP A 216 -8.02 -2.77 11.27
N PRO A 217 -9.13 -2.80 10.50
CA PRO A 217 -10.32 -3.53 10.93
C PRO A 217 -10.16 -5.05 10.87
N ILE A 218 -9.43 -5.59 9.89
CA ILE A 218 -9.33 -7.04 9.69
C ILE A 218 -8.05 -7.56 10.33
N PHE A 219 -6.89 -7.00 9.99
CA PHE A 219 -5.62 -7.51 10.51
C PHE A 219 -5.37 -7.09 11.96
N TYR A 220 -5.61 -5.83 12.31
CA TYR A 220 -5.42 -5.39 13.68
C TYR A 220 -6.54 -5.89 14.59
N ASP A 221 -7.76 -5.38 14.45
CA ASP A 221 -8.87 -5.74 15.35
C ASP A 221 -9.23 -7.25 15.33
N GLY A 222 -9.03 -7.91 14.18
CA GLY A 222 -9.37 -9.33 14.00
C GLY A 222 -8.26 -10.31 14.39
N PHE A 223 -6.99 -9.88 14.45
CA PHE A 223 -5.86 -10.77 14.74
C PHE A 223 -4.83 -10.16 15.70
N PHE A 224 -4.18 -9.04 15.33
CA PHE A 224 -3.09 -8.49 16.15
C PHE A 224 -3.54 -7.89 17.48
N GLY A 225 -4.70 -7.23 17.54
CA GLY A 225 -5.28 -6.69 18.77
C GLY A 225 -5.53 -7.78 19.83
N PRO A 226 -6.22 -8.89 19.48
CA PRO A 226 -6.32 -10.07 20.32
C PRO A 226 -4.95 -10.61 20.77
N LEU A 227 -4.02 -10.77 19.83
CA LEU A 227 -2.68 -11.31 20.12
C LEU A 227 -1.85 -10.40 21.06
N VAL A 228 -1.92 -9.09 20.87
CA VAL A 228 -1.11 -8.11 21.60
C VAL A 228 -1.71 -7.78 22.95
N SER A 229 -3.03 -7.67 23.06
CA SER A 229 -3.70 -7.06 24.21
C SER A 229 -4.90 -7.83 24.74
N GLY A 230 -5.14 -9.06 24.29
CA GLY A 230 -6.30 -9.85 24.69
C GLY A 230 -7.62 -9.21 24.26
N ALA A 231 -7.59 -8.34 23.25
CA ALA A 231 -8.76 -7.59 22.80
C ALA A 231 -9.87 -8.53 22.30
N VAL A 232 -11.11 -8.24 22.69
CA VAL A 232 -12.28 -9.02 22.26
C VAL A 232 -12.64 -8.66 20.82
N VAL A 233 -12.79 -9.68 19.98
CA VAL A 233 -13.16 -9.48 18.57
C VAL A 233 -14.66 -9.22 18.44
N ASN A 234 -14.98 -8.10 17.80
CA ASN A 234 -16.35 -7.72 17.47
C ASN A 234 -16.51 -7.52 15.96
N TRP A 235 -17.02 -8.55 15.27
CA TRP A 235 -17.21 -8.54 13.82
C TRP A 235 -18.17 -7.44 13.31
N ALA A 236 -19.12 -6.99 14.13
CA ALA A 236 -19.99 -5.88 13.76
C ALA A 236 -19.20 -4.55 13.74
N SER A 237 -18.34 -4.33 14.75
CA SER A 237 -17.44 -3.17 14.77
C SER A 237 -16.42 -3.22 13.64
N ILE A 238 -15.84 -4.39 13.37
CA ILE A 238 -14.88 -4.60 12.27
C ILE A 238 -15.53 -4.24 10.93
N THR A 239 -16.73 -4.76 10.67
CA THR A 239 -17.47 -4.49 9.42
C THR A 239 -17.76 -2.99 9.29
N PHE A 240 -18.19 -2.34 10.37
CA PHE A 240 -18.47 -0.91 10.37
C PHE A 240 -17.20 -0.07 10.12
N LYS A 241 -16.09 -0.36 10.81
CA LYS A 241 -14.81 0.32 10.59
C LYS A 241 -14.32 0.12 9.15
N PHE A 242 -14.33 -1.11 8.63
CA PHE A 242 -13.97 -1.40 7.25
C PHE A 242 -14.75 -0.54 6.25
N LEU A 243 -16.09 -0.51 6.36
CA LEU A 243 -16.93 0.27 5.46
C LEU A 243 -16.71 1.78 5.58
N THR A 244 -16.42 2.28 6.78
CA THR A 244 -16.20 3.71 7.01
C THR A 244 -14.79 4.17 6.62
N TYR A 245 -13.79 3.28 6.60
CA TYR A 245 -12.41 3.60 6.21
C TYR A 245 -12.26 3.72 4.68
N ILE A 246 -13.04 2.94 3.92
CA ILE A 246 -12.95 2.89 2.45
C ILE A 246 -13.02 4.27 1.79
N PRO A 247 -14.05 5.11 2.02
CA PRO A 247 -14.16 6.39 1.33
C PRO A 247 -12.96 7.31 1.60
N TRP A 248 -12.50 7.36 2.85
CA TRP A 248 -11.42 8.26 3.27
C TRP A 248 -10.07 7.81 2.72
N ASN A 249 -9.79 6.51 2.75
CA ASN A 249 -8.56 5.96 2.22
C ASN A 249 -8.49 6.10 0.69
N ILE A 250 -9.61 5.92 -0.02
CA ILE A 250 -9.69 6.17 -1.46
C ILE A 250 -9.37 7.64 -1.77
N ILE A 251 -9.94 8.58 -1.00
CA ILE A 251 -9.68 10.01 -1.20
C ILE A 251 -8.21 10.36 -0.95
N ALA A 252 -7.63 9.87 0.16
CA ALA A 252 -6.23 10.12 0.51
C ALA A 252 -5.28 9.63 -0.61
N VAL A 253 -5.48 8.39 -1.06
CA VAL A 253 -4.67 7.78 -2.13
C VAL A 253 -4.90 8.48 -3.48
N PHE A 254 -6.13 8.89 -3.78
CA PHE A 254 -6.44 9.61 -5.02
C PHE A 254 -5.73 10.97 -5.09
N LEU A 255 -5.77 11.73 -4.00
CA LEU A 255 -5.03 12.99 -3.90
C LEU A 255 -3.52 12.76 -4.01
N ALA A 256 -3.00 11.73 -3.33
CA ALA A 256 -1.60 11.34 -3.43
C ALA A 256 -1.22 10.99 -4.88
N GLY A 257 -2.06 10.25 -5.61
CA GLY A 257 -1.80 9.90 -7.00
C GLY A 257 -1.76 11.11 -7.94
N ILE A 258 -2.64 12.09 -7.74
CA ILE A 258 -2.59 13.36 -8.50
C ILE A 258 -1.28 14.10 -8.22
N VAL A 259 -0.91 14.24 -6.95
CA VAL A 259 0.29 14.96 -6.53
C VAL A 259 1.55 14.25 -7.02
N ALA A 260 1.64 12.94 -6.84
CA ALA A 260 2.75 12.12 -7.32
C ALA A 260 2.98 12.28 -8.82
N ARG A 261 1.90 12.30 -9.63
CA ARG A 261 2.03 12.55 -11.08
C ARG A 261 2.57 13.94 -11.40
N ARG A 262 2.20 14.96 -10.63
CA ARG A 262 2.73 16.32 -10.82
C ARG A 262 4.22 16.37 -10.48
N ILE A 263 4.61 15.76 -9.36
CA ILE A 263 6.02 15.68 -8.94
C ILE A 263 6.84 14.90 -9.98
N ALA A 264 6.36 13.74 -10.42
CA ALA A 264 7.06 12.92 -11.41
C ALA A 264 7.30 13.69 -12.73
N LYS A 265 6.33 14.48 -13.20
CA LYS A 265 6.53 15.33 -14.39
C LYS A 265 7.65 16.36 -14.23
N VAL A 266 7.89 16.85 -13.01
CA VAL A 266 8.94 17.84 -12.72
C VAL A 266 10.31 17.16 -12.57
N LEU A 267 10.34 15.94 -12.02
CA LEU A 267 11.58 15.20 -11.79
C LEU A 267 12.12 14.47 -13.04
N GLY A 268 11.26 14.22 -14.06
CA GLY A 268 11.63 13.54 -15.32
C GLY A 268 11.34 12.05 -15.32
#